data_AF-A0A8J8DRI1-F1
#
_entry.id   AF-A0A8J8DRI1-F1
#
_cell.length_a   1.000
_cell.length_b   1.000
_cell.length_c   1.000
_cell.angle_alpha   90.00
_cell.angle_beta   90.00
_cell.angle_gamma   90.00
#
_symmetry.space_group_name_H-M   'P 1'
#
loop_
_entity.id
_entity.type
_entity.pdbx_description
1 polymer ?
#
loop_
_entity_poly.entity_id
_entity_poly.type
_entity_poly.pdbx_seq_one_letter_code
_entity_poly.pdbx_strand_id
1 'polypeptide(L)'
;MRPKPLVVSFFTFLAVFFYGIAAMSFGERYTFFGYIIIGSVHLLFAYGIWVGHETIVDLSAYITLLDLLFGLLWVMVGLSLPAATLTLLSALILFVLMDEDVRIELKLP
;
A
#
# COMPACT_ATOMS: atom_id res chain seq x y z
N MET A 1 -15.16 12.70 6.26
CA MET A 1 -13.71 12.66 6.60
C MET A 1 -12.96 13.01 5.33
N ARG A 2 -11.86 13.77 5.38
CA ARG A 2 -11.07 14.05 4.16
C ARG A 2 -10.38 12.75 3.72
N PRO A 3 -10.51 12.29 2.47
CA PRO A 3 -9.93 11.03 1.99
C PRO A 3 -8.40 11.06 1.97
N LYS A 4 -7.77 12.22 1.71
CA LYS A 4 -6.31 12.36 1.64
C LYS A 4 -5.55 11.79 2.85
N PRO A 5 -5.81 12.21 4.10
CA PRO A 5 -5.10 11.66 5.26
C PRO A 5 -5.33 10.16 5.45
N LEU A 6 -6.50 9.63 5.07
CA LEU A 6 -6.79 8.19 5.19
C LEU A 6 -5.95 7.38 4.20
N VAL A 7 -5.92 7.81 2.93
CA VAL A 7 -5.14 7.15 1.86
C VAL A 7 -3.64 7.26 2.14
N VAL A 8 -3.16 8.43 2.56
CA VAL A 8 -1.75 8.62 2.92
C VAL A 8 -1.36 7.75 4.12
N SER A 9 -2.22 7.67 5.14
CA SER A 9 -1.97 6.81 6.30
C SER A 9 -1.90 5.34 5.90
N PHE A 10 -2.79 4.88 5.01
CA PHE A 10 -2.77 3.51 4.49
C PHE A 10 -1.41 3.16 3.86
N PHE A 11 -0.95 3.96 2.88
CA PHE A 11 0.32 3.70 2.21
C PHE A 11 1.52 3.82 3.16
N THR A 12 1.45 4.75 4.12
CA THR A 12 2.49 4.90 5.15
C THR A 12 2.55 3.67 6.07
N PHE A 13 1.41 3.16 6.53
CA PHE A 13 1.36 1.97 7.37
C PHE A 13 1.83 0.72 6.63
N LEU A 14 1.51 0.57 5.33
CA LEU A 14 2.07 -0.52 4.53
C LEU A 14 3.59 -0.41 4.37
N ALA A 15 4.12 0.80 4.14
CA ALA A 15 5.55 1.00 4.09
C ALA A 15 6.24 0.57 5.39
N VAL A 16 5.71 1.03 6.54
CA VAL A 16 6.21 0.63 7.87
C VAL A 16 6.10 -0.87 8.09
N PHE A 17 4.99 -1.49 7.69
CA PHE A 17 4.77 -2.92 7.81
C PHE A 17 5.84 -3.72 7.03
N PHE A 18 6.06 -3.39 5.75
CA PHE A 18 7.08 -4.08 4.95
C PHE A 18 8.51 -3.80 5.43
N TYR A 19 8.81 -2.59 5.91
CA TYR A 19 10.09 -2.33 6.56
C TYR A 19 10.27 -3.13 7.86
N GLY A 20 9.21 -3.33 8.63
CA GLY A 20 9.22 -4.22 9.80
C GLY A 20 9.56 -5.65 9.41
N ILE A 21 8.96 -6.18 8.35
CA ILE A 21 9.30 -7.52 7.83
C ILE A 21 10.75 -7.55 7.34
N ALA A 22 11.19 -6.54 6.58
CA ALA A 22 12.59 -6.44 6.16
C ALA A 22 13.54 -6.50 7.36
N ALA A 23 13.27 -5.74 8.42
CA ALA A 23 14.08 -5.74 9.64
C ALA A 23 14.13 -7.13 10.31
N MET A 24 13.02 -7.88 10.30
CA MET A 24 12.99 -9.26 10.82
C MET A 24 13.74 -10.25 9.92
N SER A 25 13.87 -9.97 8.63
CA SER A 25 14.60 -10.78 7.65
C SER A 25 16.07 -10.36 7.47
N PHE A 26 16.64 -9.65 8.45
CA PHE A 26 18.03 -9.17 8.42
C PHE A 26 19.02 -10.34 8.46
N GLY A 27 19.41 -10.82 7.27
CA GLY A 27 20.26 -12.01 7.09
C GLY A 27 19.91 -12.77 5.81
N GLU A 28 18.66 -12.68 5.37
CA GLU A 28 18.20 -13.24 4.11
C GLU A 28 18.28 -12.18 3.00
N ARG A 29 19.42 -12.12 2.30
CA ARG A 29 19.72 -11.04 1.33
C ARG A 29 18.55 -10.73 0.40
N TYR A 30 17.98 -11.73 -0.28
CA TYR A 30 16.90 -11.51 -1.25
C TYR A 30 15.59 -11.06 -0.59
N THR A 31 15.20 -11.70 0.52
CA THR A 31 14.00 -11.37 1.29
C THR A 31 14.07 -9.95 1.85
N PHE A 32 15.21 -9.60 2.45
CA PHE A 32 15.48 -8.29 3.02
C PHE A 32 15.34 -7.16 1.99
N PHE A 33 16.08 -7.26 0.88
CA PHE A 33 16.03 -6.22 -0.15
C PHE A 33 14.67 -6.17 -0.85
N GLY A 34 14.01 -7.31 -1.04
CA GLY A 34 12.66 -7.36 -1.60
C GLY A 34 11.68 -6.52 -0.77
N TYR A 35 11.64 -6.72 0.54
CA TYR A 35 10.74 -5.97 1.42
C TYR A 35 11.11 -4.49 1.56
N ILE A 36 12.40 -4.13 1.51
CA ILE A 36 12.81 -2.73 1.44
C ILE A 36 12.28 -2.05 0.18
N ILE A 37 12.40 -2.69 -0.98
CA ILE A 37 11.89 -2.13 -2.24
C ILE A 37 10.38 -1.93 -2.15
N ILE A 38 9.64 -2.95 -1.68
CA ILE A 38 8.20 -2.85 -1.54
C ILE A 38 7.81 -1.73 -0.58
N GLY A 39 8.42 -1.65 0.60
CA GLY A 39 8.17 -0.57 1.55
C GLY A 39 8.47 0.82 0.97
N SER A 40 9.53 0.95 0.18
CA SER A 40 9.91 2.21 -0.47
C SER A 40 8.91 2.65 -1.54
N VAL A 41 8.38 1.69 -2.32
CA VAL A 41 7.31 1.97 -3.29
C VAL A 41 6.09 2.53 -2.57
N HIS A 42 5.64 1.89 -1.50
CA HIS A 42 4.49 2.38 -0.73
C HIS A 42 4.74 3.76 -0.13
N LEU A 43 5.94 4.05 0.36
CA LEU A 43 6.30 5.36 0.87
C LEU A 43 6.28 6.43 -0.24
N LEU A 44 6.72 6.09 -1.46
CA LEU A 44 6.64 6.96 -2.63
C LEU A 44 5.18 7.27 -2.99
N PHE A 45 4.28 6.28 -2.91
CA PHE A 45 2.85 6.50 -3.10
C PHE A 45 2.25 7.41 -2.03
N ALA A 46 2.58 7.17 -0.75
CA ALA A 46 2.14 8.04 0.34
C ALA A 46 2.57 9.50 0.12
N TYR A 47 3.85 9.71 -0.23
CA TYR A 47 4.38 11.04 -0.52
C TYR A 47 3.73 11.68 -1.74
N GLY A 48 3.60 10.94 -2.85
CA GLY A 48 2.99 11.45 -4.07
C GLY A 48 1.53 11.85 -3.90
N ILE A 49 0.76 11.07 -3.13
CA ILE A 49 -0.64 11.41 -2.81
C ILE A 49 -0.70 12.60 -1.87
N TRP A 50 0.23 12.71 -0.91
CA TRP A 50 0.30 13.86 -0.01
C TRP A 50 0.46 15.18 -0.78
N VAL A 51 1.37 15.22 -1.76
CA VAL A 51 1.63 16.41 -2.58
C VAL A 51 0.67 16.59 -3.76
N GLY A 52 -0.28 15.67 -3.97
CA GLY A 52 -1.26 15.75 -5.06
C GLY A 52 -0.71 15.40 -6.45
N HIS A 53 0.31 14.55 -6.54
CA HIS A 53 0.90 14.17 -7.82
C HIS A 53 -0.04 13.29 -8.64
N GLU A 54 -0.58 13.82 -9.74
CA GLU A 54 -1.64 13.18 -10.55
C GLU A 54 -1.34 11.74 -10.95
N THR A 55 -0.16 11.49 -11.52
CA THR A 55 0.23 10.13 -11.96
C THR A 55 0.27 9.13 -10.80
N ILE A 56 0.73 9.55 -9.62
CA ILE A 56 0.81 8.67 -8.46
C ILE A 56 -0.58 8.37 -7.93
N VAL A 57 -1.47 9.37 -7.91
CA VAL A 57 -2.87 9.19 -7.54
C VAL A 57 -3.56 8.22 -8.51
N ASP A 58 -3.39 8.37 -9.82
CA ASP A 58 -4.02 7.49 -10.81
C ASP A 58 -3.47 6.06 -10.73
N LEU A 59 -2.16 5.91 -10.48
CA LEU A 59 -1.54 4.59 -10.31
C LEU A 59 -1.88 3.92 -8.98
N SER A 60 -2.36 4.67 -7.98
CA SER A 60 -2.55 4.16 -6.62
C SER A 60 -3.55 3.01 -6.56
N ALA A 61 -4.65 3.09 -7.33
CA ALA A 61 -5.65 2.02 -7.41
C ALA A 61 -5.04 0.71 -7.96
N TYR A 62 -4.13 0.81 -8.93
CA TYR A 62 -3.48 -0.36 -9.51
C TYR A 62 -2.48 -1.02 -8.55
N ILE A 63 -1.73 -0.21 -7.79
CA ILE A 63 -0.85 -0.74 -6.75
C ILE A 63 -1.65 -1.39 -5.63
N THR A 64 -2.72 -0.75 -5.17
CA THR A 64 -3.59 -1.38 -4.17
C THR A 64 -4.22 -2.68 -4.67
N LEU A 65 -4.64 -2.73 -5.94
CA LEU A 65 -5.13 -3.98 -6.54
C LEU A 65 -4.04 -5.06 -6.52
N LEU A 66 -2.79 -4.70 -6.83
CA LEU A 66 -1.66 -5.61 -6.75
C LEU A 66 -1.46 -6.11 -5.30
N ASP A 67 -1.55 -5.24 -4.30
CA ASP A 67 -1.45 -5.61 -2.88
C ASP A 67 -2.59 -6.55 -2.46
N LEU A 68 -3.81 -6.32 -2.95
CA LEU A 68 -4.95 -7.20 -2.72
C LEU A 68 -4.68 -8.59 -3.30
N LEU A 69 -4.21 -8.66 -4.55
CA LEU A 69 -3.87 -9.92 -5.20
C LEU A 69 -2.75 -10.65 -4.46
N PHE A 70 -1.71 -9.94 -4.02
CA PHE A 70 -0.64 -10.53 -3.22
C PHE A 70 -1.12 -10.99 -1.85
N GLY A 71 -1.98 -10.23 -1.18
CA GLY A 71 -2.63 -10.64 0.06
C GLY A 71 -3.39 -11.95 -0.12
N LEU A 72 -4.22 -12.05 -1.17
CA LEU A 72 -4.97 -13.27 -1.49
C LEU A 72 -4.03 -14.45 -1.79
N LEU A 73 -2.99 -14.24 -2.59
CA LEU A 73 -1.98 -15.28 -2.87
C LEU A 73 -1.29 -15.74 -1.58
N TRP A 74 -0.95 -14.81 -0.70
CA TRP A 74 -0.34 -15.15 0.59
C TRP A 74 -1.30 -15.96 1.47
N VAL A 75 -2.58 -15.58 1.53
CA VAL A 75 -3.61 -16.35 2.23
C VAL A 75 -3.71 -17.78 1.68
N MET A 76 -3.61 -17.97 0.36
CA MET A 76 -3.62 -19.29 -0.28
C MET A 76 -2.40 -20.15 0.07
N VAL A 77 -1.22 -19.54 0.25
CA VAL A 77 0.01 -20.25 0.64
C VAL A 77 0.01 -20.57 2.14
N GLY A 78 -0.55 -19.69 2.96
CA GLY A 78 -0.67 -19.91 4.40
C GLY A 78 -1.48 -18.81 5.07
N LEU A 79 -2.60 -19.19 5.67
CA LEU A 79 -3.43 -18.25 6.42
C LEU A 79 -2.64 -17.74 7.64
N SER A 80 -2.36 -16.45 7.63
CA SER A 80 -1.67 -15.75 8.70
C SER A 80 -2.32 -14.39 8.92
N LEU A 81 -2.21 -13.86 10.15
CA LEU A 81 -2.73 -12.53 10.48
C LEU A 81 -2.23 -11.45 9.50
N PRO A 82 -0.93 -11.41 9.13
CA PRO A 82 -0.43 -10.41 8.18
C PRO A 82 -1.07 -10.51 6.79
N ALA A 83 -1.26 -11.73 6.28
CA ALA A 83 -1.88 -11.95 4.97
C ALA A 83 -3.35 -11.51 4.95
N ALA A 84 -4.11 -11.85 6.00
CA ALA A 84 -5.51 -11.44 6.15
C ALA A 84 -5.64 -9.91 6.29
N THR A 85 -4.77 -9.29 7.10
CA THR A 85 -4.74 -7.83 7.30
C THR A 85 -4.40 -7.10 6.01
N LEU A 86 -3.35 -7.52 5.28
CA LEU A 86 -2.99 -6.93 3.99
C LEU A 86 -4.16 -7.01 3.01
N THR A 87 -4.76 -8.20 2.86
CA THR A 87 -5.91 -8.42 1.97
C THR A 87 -7.07 -7.48 2.29
N LEU A 88 -7.46 -7.40 3.58
CA LEU A 88 -8.60 -6.59 4.00
C LEU A 88 -8.33 -5.10 3.83
N LEU A 89 -7.16 -4.61 4.28
CA LEU A 89 -6.82 -3.19 4.17
C LEU A 89 -6.70 -2.76 2.70
N SER A 90 -6.09 -3.59 1.86
CA SER A 90 -6.01 -3.33 0.42
C SER A 90 -7.38 -3.33 -0.24
N ALA A 91 -8.29 -4.25 0.12
CA ALA A 91 -9.66 -4.21 -0.38
C ALA A 91 -10.41 -2.92 0.01
N LEU A 92 -10.29 -2.50 1.26
CA LEU A 92 -10.96 -1.30 1.77
C LEU A 92 -10.46 -0.03 1.09
N ILE A 93 -9.15 0.15 0.96
CA ILE A 93 -8.62 1.33 0.30
C ILE A 93 -8.84 1.28 -1.21
N LEU A 94 -8.84 0.10 -1.83
CA LEU A 94 -9.16 -0.04 -3.24
C LEU A 94 -10.56 0.45 -3.51
N PHE A 95 -11.52 0.07 -2.66
CA PHE A 95 -12.89 0.55 -2.74
C PHE A 95 -12.97 2.08 -2.67
N VAL A 96 -12.23 2.70 -1.77
CA VAL A 96 -12.12 4.17 -1.66
C VAL A 96 -11.49 4.78 -2.93
N LEU A 97 -10.43 4.16 -3.45
CA LEU A 97 -9.70 4.65 -4.63
C LEU A 97 -10.43 4.38 -5.95
N MET A 98 -11.46 3.52 -5.98
CA MET A 98 -12.30 3.31 -7.16
C MET A 98 -13.24 4.49 -7.41
N ASP A 99 -13.57 5.26 -6.38
CA ASP A 99 -14.34 6.50 -6.51
C ASP A 99 -13.50 7.58 -7.23
N GLU A 100 -14.02 8.08 -8.34
CA GLU A 100 -13.35 9.10 -9.14
C GLU A 100 -13.31 10.47 -8.44
N ASP A 101 -14.35 10.83 -7.70
CA ASP A 101 -14.40 12.09 -6.96
C ASP A 101 -13.32 12.10 -5.86
N VAL A 102 -13.10 10.96 -5.22
CA VAL A 102 -12.00 10.78 -4.27
C VAL A 102 -10.66 10.99 -4.96
N ARG A 103 -10.41 10.34 -6.11
CA ARG A 103 -9.14 10.52 -6.84
C ARG A 103 -8.94 11.97 -7.29
N ILE A 104 -9.99 12.68 -7.70
CA ILE A 104 -9.90 14.11 -8.03
C ILE A 104 -9.52 14.93 -6.80
N GLU A 105 -10.14 14.66 -5.64
CA GLU A 105 -9.80 15.34 -4.38
C GLU A 105 -8.34 15.10 -3.97
N LEU A 106 -7.81 13.89 -4.18
CA LEU A 106 -6.42 13.55 -3.87
C LEU A 106 -5.39 14.33 -4.70
N LYS A 107 -5.75 14.80 -5.91
CA LYS A 107 -4.88 15.58 -6.78
C LYS A 107 -4.77 17.05 -6.36
N LEU A 108 -5.67 17.53 -5.50
CA LEU A 108 -5.61 18.88 -4.98
C LEU A 108 -4.48 18.98 -3.93
N PRO A 109 -3.67 20.07 -3.91
CA PRO A 109 -2.59 20.24 -2.94
C PRO A 109 -3.11 20.36 -1.50
#